data_AF-A0AAV6HS32-F1
#
_entry.id   AF-A0AAV6HS32-F1
#
_cell.length_a   1.000
_cell.length_b   1.000
_cell.length_c   1.000
_cell.angle_alpha   90.00
_cell.angle_beta   90.00
_cell.angle_gamma   90.00
#
_symmetry.space_group_name_H-M   'P 1'
#
loop_
_entity.id
_entity.type
_entity.pdbx_description
1 polymer ?
#
loop_
_entity_poly.entity_id
_entity_poly.type
_entity_poly.pdbx_seq_one_letter_code
_entity_poly.pdbx_strand_id
1 'polypeptide(L)'
;MDLDEESLKITIVVDGIRLLFKDMSSSSVSSGRTLKRKCLCGDEAVMKPSGTDLNPGRRFLGCPKYPINYMQEKAKLIEDQANEYEKKAKEYESKAKEFDNMTEVYEWRIKEMKRVERKKIKEAGTMERNFWMKLLVVLLVLVMENVEKKTLTGFCYWGGERKVNANGTFLYNGGTCVAVLLQEGSKVNELRDKICGALNINLEGKLYFYNTKRDKTKYVTLNDDNGVAMLFHLNEDDVDLFVEDT
;
A
#
# COMPACT_ATOMS: atom_id res chain seq x y z
N MET A 1 -25.46 -24.64 -20.47
CA MET A 1 -25.50 -26.11 -20.32
C MET A 1 -26.96 -26.53 -20.21
N ASP A 2 -27.57 -26.71 -21.38
CA ASP A 2 -28.32 -27.90 -21.81
C ASP A 2 -29.50 -28.43 -20.98
N LEU A 3 -30.27 -27.56 -20.29
CA LEU A 3 -31.59 -27.96 -19.76
C LEU A 3 -32.64 -28.18 -20.85
N ASP A 4 -32.45 -27.62 -22.06
CA ASP A 4 -33.40 -27.73 -23.17
C ASP A 4 -33.34 -29.08 -23.89
N GLU A 5 -32.22 -29.81 -23.82
CA GLU A 5 -32.06 -31.08 -24.55
C GLU A 5 -32.69 -32.27 -23.79
N GLU A 6 -32.69 -32.24 -22.45
CA GLU A 6 -33.35 -33.27 -21.64
C GLU A 6 -34.87 -33.15 -21.63
N SER A 7 -35.41 -31.93 -21.60
CA SER A 7 -36.85 -31.70 -21.67
C SER A 7 -37.43 -32.24 -22.99
N LEU A 8 -36.71 -32.07 -24.10
CA LEU A 8 -37.09 -32.59 -25.41
C LEU A 8 -37.12 -34.13 -25.45
N LYS A 9 -36.20 -34.80 -24.74
CA LYS A 9 -36.13 -36.28 -24.67
C LYS A 9 -37.31 -36.87 -23.88
N ILE A 10 -37.75 -36.20 -22.81
CA ILE A 10 -38.89 -36.65 -22.00
C ILE A 10 -40.20 -36.55 -22.80
N THR A 11 -40.42 -35.47 -23.54
CA THR A 11 -41.65 -35.30 -24.36
C THR A 11 -41.77 -36.39 -25.44
N ILE A 12 -40.67 -36.76 -26.09
CA ILE A 12 -40.65 -37.79 -27.14
C ILE A 12 -41.04 -39.17 -26.58
N VAL A 13 -40.61 -39.51 -25.35
CA VAL A 13 -40.95 -40.80 -24.73
C VAL A 13 -42.42 -40.87 -24.35
N VAL A 14 -42.99 -39.77 -23.82
CA VAL A 14 -44.41 -39.73 -23.42
C VAL A 14 -45.35 -39.85 -24.62
N ASP A 15 -45.06 -39.16 -25.73
CA ASP A 15 -45.86 -39.26 -26.96
C ASP A 15 -45.71 -40.61 -27.68
N GLY A 16 -44.52 -41.22 -27.63
CA GLY A 16 -44.30 -42.57 -28.15
C GLY A 16 -45.11 -43.64 -27.39
N ILE A 17 -45.20 -43.54 -26.07
CA ILE A 17 -46.02 -44.44 -25.24
C ILE A 17 -47.51 -44.24 -25.54
N ARG A 18 -47.96 -43.00 -25.76
CA ARG A 18 -49.36 -42.68 -26.07
C ARG A 18 -49.81 -43.26 -27.43
N LEU A 19 -48.91 -43.33 -28.41
CA LEU A 19 -49.17 -43.97 -29.71
C LEU A 19 -49.27 -45.50 -29.60
N LEU A 20 -48.44 -46.14 -28.77
CA LEU A 20 -48.49 -47.59 -28.55
C LEU A 20 -49.81 -48.08 -27.93
N PHE A 21 -50.51 -47.25 -27.15
CA PHE A 21 -51.82 -47.61 -26.58
C PHE A 21 -52.99 -47.42 -27.56
N LYS A 22 -52.81 -46.66 -28.64
CA LYS A 22 -53.90 -46.35 -29.59
C LYS A 22 -54.20 -47.50 -30.56
N ASP A 23 -53.22 -48.37 -30.80
CA ASP A 23 -53.33 -49.48 -31.77
C ASP A 23 -53.87 -50.80 -31.17
N MET A 24 -54.26 -50.83 -29.89
CA MET A 24 -54.77 -52.04 -29.24
C MET A 24 -56.30 -52.24 -29.38
N SER A 25 -56.98 -51.45 -30.21
CA SER A 25 -58.41 -51.66 -30.48
C SER A 25 -58.65 -52.47 -31.75
N SER A 26 -59.35 -53.60 -31.55
CA SER A 26 -60.12 -54.43 -32.50
C SER A 26 -59.43 -55.64 -33.15
N SER A 27 -59.92 -56.84 -32.79
CA SER A 27 -60.83 -57.63 -33.66
C SER A 27 -61.12 -59.00 -33.02
N SER A 28 -62.41 -59.29 -32.83
CA SER A 28 -62.95 -60.57 -32.36
C SER A 28 -63.23 -61.48 -33.56
N VAL A 29 -62.56 -62.63 -33.63
CA VAL A 29 -62.84 -63.71 -34.60
C VAL A 29 -63.02 -65.04 -33.86
N SER A 30 -63.91 -65.86 -34.40
CA SER A 30 -64.70 -66.91 -33.76
C SER A 30 -64.12 -68.33 -33.78
N SER A 31 -64.71 -69.16 -32.90
CA SER A 31 -65.03 -70.60 -33.02
C SER A 31 -63.92 -71.67 -33.00
N GLY A 32 -64.02 -72.57 -32.01
CA GLY A 32 -63.33 -73.88 -31.98
C GLY A 32 -63.17 -74.44 -30.56
N ARG A 33 -63.97 -75.46 -30.19
CA ARG A 33 -63.89 -76.19 -28.91
C ARG A 33 -62.47 -76.74 -28.71
N THR A 34 -61.71 -76.14 -27.81
CA THR A 34 -60.38 -76.60 -27.40
C THR A 34 -60.22 -76.33 -25.91
N LEU A 35 -59.68 -77.29 -25.15
CA LEU A 35 -59.43 -77.20 -23.71
C LEU A 35 -58.89 -75.81 -23.32
N LYS A 36 -59.67 -75.06 -22.53
CA LYS A 36 -59.32 -73.72 -22.05
C LYS A 36 -58.10 -73.81 -21.14
N ARG A 37 -56.92 -73.53 -21.69
CA ARG A 37 -55.69 -73.43 -20.91
C ARG A 37 -55.75 -72.15 -20.07
N LYS A 38 -55.73 -72.30 -18.75
CA LYS A 38 -55.64 -71.17 -17.80
C LYS A 38 -54.17 -70.80 -17.59
N CYS A 39 -53.91 -69.53 -17.36
CA CYS A 39 -52.62 -69.05 -16.91
C CYS A 39 -52.42 -69.35 -15.40
N LEU A 40 -51.18 -69.25 -14.91
CA LEU A 40 -50.84 -69.30 -13.49
C LEU A 40 -51.55 -68.22 -12.66
N CYS A 41 -51.97 -67.09 -13.26
CA CYS A 41 -52.77 -66.07 -12.59
C CYS A 41 -54.25 -66.44 -12.44
N GLY A 42 -54.68 -67.61 -12.92
CA GLY A 42 -56.07 -68.09 -12.88
C GLY A 42 -56.94 -67.67 -14.06
N ASP A 43 -56.56 -66.64 -14.82
CA ASP A 43 -57.30 -66.15 -15.99
C ASP A 43 -57.09 -67.04 -17.23
N GLU A 44 -58.02 -66.98 -18.19
CA GLU A 44 -57.88 -67.71 -19.47
C GLU A 44 -56.72 -67.14 -20.29
N ALA A 45 -55.86 -68.02 -20.82
CA ALA A 45 -54.75 -67.61 -21.67
C ALA A 45 -55.27 -67.04 -22.99
N VAL A 46 -54.68 -65.93 -23.44
CA VAL A 46 -55.05 -65.26 -24.70
C VAL A 46 -53.95 -65.46 -25.74
N MET A 47 -54.35 -65.71 -26.99
CA MET A 47 -53.40 -65.77 -28.10
C MET A 47 -52.88 -64.36 -28.40
N LYS A 48 -51.56 -64.16 -28.25
CA LYS A 48 -50.87 -62.90 -28.55
C LYS A 48 -49.84 -63.12 -29.65
N PRO A 49 -49.67 -62.17 -30.59
CA PRO A 49 -48.52 -62.17 -31.50
C PRO A 49 -47.25 -61.75 -30.76
N SER A 50 -46.11 -62.32 -31.13
CA SER A 50 -44.79 -61.88 -30.70
C SER A 50 -44.42 -60.59 -31.42
N GLY A 51 -44.03 -59.59 -30.63
CA GLY A 51 -43.50 -58.31 -31.10
C GLY A 51 -41.96 -58.25 -31.08
N THR A 52 -41.27 -59.39 -30.97
CA THR A 52 -39.80 -59.43 -31.02
C THR A 52 -39.29 -59.57 -32.45
N ASP A 53 -38.20 -58.89 -32.78
CA ASP A 53 -37.57 -58.94 -34.12
C ASP A 53 -37.13 -60.35 -34.53
N LEU A 54 -36.84 -61.20 -33.53
CA LEU A 54 -36.46 -62.60 -33.74
C LEU A 54 -37.67 -63.50 -34.09
N ASN A 55 -38.89 -63.08 -33.79
CA ASN A 55 -40.11 -63.86 -34.06
C ASN A 55 -41.30 -62.92 -34.40
N PRO A 56 -41.26 -62.21 -35.53
CA PRO A 56 -42.32 -61.26 -35.86
C PRO A 56 -43.63 -61.99 -36.18
N GLY A 57 -44.72 -61.59 -35.53
CA GLY A 57 -46.07 -62.08 -35.82
C GLY A 57 -46.36 -63.52 -35.36
N ARG A 58 -45.38 -64.25 -34.82
CA ARG A 58 -45.57 -65.61 -34.29
C ARG A 58 -46.55 -65.58 -33.12
N ARG A 59 -47.66 -66.34 -33.20
CA ARG A 59 -48.66 -66.39 -32.14
C ARG A 59 -48.28 -67.35 -31.02
N PHE A 60 -48.49 -66.95 -29.77
CA PHE A 60 -48.29 -67.76 -28.58
C PHE A 60 -49.42 -67.53 -27.57
N LEU A 61 -49.64 -68.49 -26.67
CA LEU A 61 -50.57 -68.31 -25.55
C LEU A 61 -49.87 -67.53 -24.45
N GLY A 62 -50.37 -66.33 -24.14
CA GLY A 62 -49.83 -65.46 -23.11
C GLY A 62 -50.86 -65.15 -22.02
N CYS A 63 -50.36 -64.78 -20.84
CA CYS A 63 -51.22 -64.25 -19.79
C CYS A 63 -51.82 -62.89 -20.23
N PRO A 64 -53.12 -62.66 -20.03
CA PRO A 64 -53.72 -61.35 -20.30
C PRO A 64 -53.11 -60.25 -19.43
N LYS A 65 -52.76 -60.55 -18.17
CA LYS A 65 -52.16 -59.61 -17.19
C LYS A 65 -50.64 -59.40 -17.31
N TYR A 66 -49.92 -60.20 -18.10
CA TYR A 66 -48.47 -60.06 -18.28
C TYR A 66 -47.97 -58.63 -18.56
N PRO A 67 -48.54 -57.87 -19.51
CA PRO A 67 -48.09 -56.50 -19.75
C PRO A 67 -48.33 -55.56 -18.57
N ILE A 68 -49.34 -55.80 -17.73
CA ILE A 68 -49.67 -54.91 -16.60
C ILE A 68 -48.61 -55.06 -15.51
N ASN A 69 -48.29 -56.28 -15.09
CA ASN A 69 -47.30 -56.52 -14.04
C ASN A 69 -45.90 -56.06 -14.46
N TYR A 70 -45.51 -56.35 -15.71
CA TYR A 70 -44.24 -55.90 -16.27
C TYR A 70 -44.12 -54.36 -16.30
N MET A 71 -45.19 -53.68 -16.69
CA MET A 71 -45.21 -52.21 -16.70
C MET A 71 -45.20 -51.62 -15.29
N GLN A 72 -45.85 -52.26 -14.32
CA GLN A 72 -45.80 -51.85 -12.91
C GLN A 72 -44.41 -52.00 -12.31
N GLU A 73 -43.71 -53.11 -12.57
CA GLU A 73 -42.32 -53.31 -12.13
C GLU A 73 -41.38 -52.29 -12.77
N LYS A 74 -41.53 -52.02 -14.07
CA LYS A 74 -40.78 -50.97 -14.76
C LYS A 74 -41.07 -49.58 -14.21
N ALA A 75 -42.34 -49.26 -13.92
CA ALA A 75 -42.72 -47.98 -13.35
C ALA A 75 -42.07 -47.76 -11.98
N LYS A 76 -42.06 -48.80 -11.12
CA LYS A 76 -41.35 -48.75 -9.83
C LYS A 76 -39.85 -48.53 -10.00
N LEU A 77 -39.21 -49.22 -10.95
CA LEU A 77 -37.78 -49.02 -11.22
C LEU A 77 -37.48 -47.58 -11.66
N ILE A 78 -38.34 -46.99 -12.50
CA ILE A 78 -38.21 -45.60 -12.95
C ILE A 78 -38.41 -44.64 -11.77
N GLU A 79 -39.40 -44.90 -10.91
CA GLU A 79 -39.67 -44.10 -9.71
C GLU A 79 -38.50 -44.15 -8.72
N ASP A 80 -37.94 -45.33 -8.45
CA ASP A 80 -36.77 -45.52 -7.59
C ASP A 80 -35.54 -44.78 -8.14
N GLN A 81 -35.31 -44.87 -9.47
CA GLN A 81 -34.24 -44.11 -10.13
C GLN A 81 -34.46 -42.60 -10.03
N ALA A 82 -35.68 -42.12 -10.26
CA ALA A 82 -36.02 -40.70 -10.14
C ALA A 82 -35.76 -40.19 -8.72
N ASN A 83 -36.15 -40.95 -7.69
CA ASN A 83 -35.88 -40.63 -6.29
C ASN A 83 -34.38 -40.60 -5.98
N GLU A 84 -33.59 -41.52 -6.54
CA GLU A 84 -32.14 -41.53 -6.38
C GLU A 84 -31.49 -40.27 -7.01
N TYR A 85 -31.93 -39.90 -8.22
CA TYR A 85 -31.46 -38.69 -8.88
C TYR A 85 -31.84 -37.42 -8.12
N GLU A 86 -33.07 -37.36 -7.59
CA GLU A 86 -33.52 -36.22 -6.77
C GLU A 86 -32.66 -36.08 -5.51
N LYS A 87 -32.31 -37.18 -4.85
CA LYS A 87 -31.42 -37.17 -3.68
C LYS A 87 -30.02 -36.67 -4.04
N LYS A 88 -29.45 -37.12 -5.16
CA LYS A 88 -28.14 -36.63 -5.64
C LYS A 88 -28.18 -35.16 -6.00
N ALA A 89 -29.24 -34.70 -6.66
CA ALA A 89 -29.42 -33.29 -7.01
C ALA A 89 -29.42 -32.39 -5.75
N LYS A 90 -30.14 -32.79 -4.70
CA LYS A 90 -30.14 -32.09 -3.40
C LYS A 90 -28.76 -32.08 -2.73
N GLU A 91 -28.00 -33.17 -2.83
CA GLU A 91 -26.63 -33.23 -2.32
C GLU A 91 -25.70 -32.26 -3.06
N TYR A 92 -25.79 -32.21 -4.39
CA TYR A 92 -25.02 -31.26 -5.20
C TYR A 92 -25.41 -29.81 -4.92
N GLU A 93 -26.70 -29.52 -4.71
CA GLU A 93 -27.16 -28.18 -4.33
C GLU A 93 -26.59 -27.75 -2.97
N SER A 94 -26.56 -28.67 -1.98
CA SER A 94 -25.95 -28.40 -0.68
C SER A 94 -24.44 -28.13 -0.80
N LYS A 95 -23.72 -28.94 -1.59
CA LYS A 95 -22.30 -28.74 -1.85
C LYS A 95 -22.02 -27.42 -2.58
N ALA A 96 -22.86 -27.04 -3.53
CA ALA A 96 -22.74 -25.75 -4.22
C ALA A 96 -22.84 -24.58 -3.23
N LYS A 97 -23.81 -24.62 -2.31
CA LYS A 97 -23.95 -23.61 -1.25
C LYS A 97 -22.73 -23.55 -0.31
N GLU A 98 -22.11 -24.69 -0.01
CA GLU A 98 -20.86 -24.72 0.77
C GLU A 98 -19.70 -24.04 0.03
N PHE A 99 -19.58 -24.26 -1.29
CA PHE A 99 -18.57 -23.59 -2.11
C PHE A 99 -18.82 -22.08 -2.22
N ASP A 100 -20.07 -21.64 -2.35
CA ASP A 100 -20.41 -20.22 -2.36
C ASP A 100 -20.02 -19.55 -1.03
N ASN A 101 -20.40 -20.14 0.10
CA ASN A 101 -20.02 -19.66 1.43
C ASN A 101 -18.49 -19.60 1.61
N MET A 102 -17.77 -20.61 1.12
CA MET A 102 -16.31 -20.64 1.18
C MET A 102 -15.68 -19.53 0.33
N THR A 103 -16.26 -19.27 -0.85
CA THR A 103 -15.82 -18.20 -1.75
C THR A 103 -15.96 -16.83 -1.09
N GLU A 104 -17.09 -16.56 -0.43
CA GLU A 104 -17.30 -15.31 0.31
C GLU A 104 -16.25 -15.12 1.43
N VAL A 105 -15.91 -16.19 2.15
CA VAL A 105 -14.86 -16.14 3.20
C VAL A 105 -13.50 -15.80 2.60
N TYR A 106 -13.13 -16.39 1.46
CA TYR A 106 -11.86 -16.07 0.79
C TYR A 106 -11.85 -14.64 0.25
N GLU A 107 -12.94 -14.17 -0.35
CA GLU A 107 -13.04 -12.78 -0.79
C GLU A 107 -12.87 -11.79 0.36
N TRP A 108 -13.50 -12.07 1.51
CA TRP A 108 -13.35 -11.25 2.70
C TRP A 108 -11.90 -11.23 3.18
N ARG A 109 -11.21 -12.39 3.24
CA ARG A 109 -9.79 -12.47 3.63
C ARG A 109 -8.90 -11.69 2.67
N ILE A 110 -9.13 -11.78 1.36
CA ILE A 110 -8.39 -10.99 0.37
C ILE A 110 -8.61 -9.49 0.57
N LYS A 111 -9.85 -9.07 0.83
CA LYS A 111 -10.18 -7.66 1.12
C LYS A 111 -9.45 -7.18 2.38
N GLU A 112 -9.38 -8.00 3.43
CA GLU A 112 -8.71 -7.65 4.69
C GLU A 112 -7.18 -7.56 4.53
N MET A 113 -6.56 -8.52 3.85
CA MET A 113 -5.12 -8.46 3.54
C MET A 113 -4.77 -7.19 2.77
N LYS A 114 -5.56 -6.82 1.76
CA LYS A 114 -5.39 -5.55 1.01
C LYS A 114 -5.58 -4.30 1.89
N ARG A 115 -6.41 -4.35 2.94
CA ARG A 115 -6.52 -3.24 3.91
C ARG A 115 -5.27 -3.14 4.77
N VAL A 116 -4.74 -4.27 5.25
CA VAL A 116 -3.51 -4.32 6.05
C VAL A 116 -2.30 -3.84 5.25
N GLU A 117 -2.12 -4.27 4.00
CA GLU A 117 -1.03 -3.81 3.13
C GLU A 117 -1.08 -2.29 2.90
N ARG A 118 -2.26 -1.74 2.61
CA ARG A 118 -2.43 -0.29 2.45
C ARG A 118 -2.09 0.49 3.72
N LYS A 119 -2.37 -0.06 4.91
CA LYS A 119 -1.95 0.54 6.18
C LYS A 119 -0.42 0.54 6.31
N LYS A 120 0.24 -0.59 6.03
CA LYS A 120 1.71 -0.70 6.05
C LYS A 120 2.39 0.28 5.08
N ILE A 121 1.86 0.43 3.86
CA ILE A 121 2.39 1.38 2.87
C ILE A 121 2.25 2.83 3.37
N LYS A 122 1.12 3.19 3.98
CA LYS A 122 0.92 4.53 4.56
C LYS A 122 1.85 4.81 5.74
N GLU A 123 2.07 3.83 6.60
CA GLU A 123 3.00 3.91 7.73
C GLU A 123 4.44 4.07 7.23
N ALA A 124 4.87 3.28 6.25
CA ALA A 124 6.18 3.39 5.62
C ALA A 124 6.41 4.78 5.00
N GLY A 125 5.46 5.30 4.22
CA GLY A 125 5.57 6.65 3.64
C GLY A 125 5.54 7.78 4.69
N THR A 126 5.00 7.54 5.87
CA THR A 126 5.06 8.51 6.99
C THR A 126 6.42 8.46 7.68
N MET A 127 6.97 7.25 7.87
CA MET A 127 8.34 7.08 8.39
C MET A 127 9.38 7.69 7.46
N GLU A 128 9.27 7.50 6.15
CA GLU A 128 10.18 8.08 5.16
C GLU A 128 10.14 9.63 5.19
N ARG A 129 8.94 10.24 5.20
CA ARG A 129 8.81 11.69 5.33
C ARG A 129 9.45 12.22 6.62
N ASN A 130 9.22 11.55 7.74
CA ASN A 130 9.83 11.94 9.03
C ASN A 130 11.35 11.81 9.01
N PHE A 131 11.89 10.79 8.36
CA PHE A 131 13.33 10.62 8.17
C PHE A 131 13.93 11.78 7.37
N TRP A 132 13.37 12.08 6.20
CA TRP A 132 13.83 13.19 5.36
C TRP A 132 13.70 14.56 6.05
N MET A 133 12.62 14.79 6.79
CA MET A 133 12.45 16.03 7.56
C MET A 133 13.52 16.18 8.65
N LYS A 134 13.87 15.11 9.37
CA LYS A 134 14.95 15.14 10.36
C LYS A 134 16.31 15.39 9.73
N LEU A 135 16.58 14.73 8.60
CA LEU A 135 17.83 14.91 7.85
C LEU A 135 17.98 16.35 7.35
N LEU A 136 16.91 16.95 6.83
CA LEU A 136 16.90 18.34 6.39
C LEU A 136 17.22 19.31 7.54
N VAL A 137 16.64 19.10 8.72
CA VAL A 137 16.93 19.94 9.91
C VAL A 137 18.40 19.84 10.29
N VAL A 138 18.99 18.64 10.32
CA VAL A 138 20.42 18.45 10.61
C VAL A 138 21.29 19.15 9.57
N LEU A 139 20.97 19.02 8.28
CA LEU A 139 21.70 19.70 7.22
C LEU A 139 21.62 21.23 7.35
N LEU A 140 20.45 21.78 7.68
CA LEU A 140 20.30 23.22 7.90
C LEU A 140 21.14 23.71 9.07
N VAL A 141 21.17 22.98 10.19
CA VAL A 141 22.03 23.31 11.34
C VAL A 141 23.50 23.30 10.93
N LEU A 142 23.96 22.28 10.22
CA LEU A 142 25.34 22.19 9.74
C LEU A 142 25.71 23.33 8.77
N VAL A 143 24.80 23.70 7.87
CA VAL A 143 25.01 24.84 6.95
C VAL A 143 25.10 26.15 7.72
N MET A 144 24.29 26.34 8.76
CA MET A 144 24.34 27.53 9.60
C MET A 144 25.60 27.59 10.48
N GLU A 145 26.14 26.45 10.91
CA GLU A 145 27.39 26.38 11.66
C GLU A 145 28.63 26.59 10.77
N ASN A 146 28.54 26.25 9.48
CA ASN A 146 29.59 26.46 8.49
C ASN A 146 29.63 27.88 7.88
N VAL A 147 28.95 28.85 8.48
CA VAL A 147 29.16 30.25 8.10
C VAL A 147 30.60 30.62 8.49
N GLU A 148 31.47 30.73 7.49
CA GLU A 148 32.86 31.14 7.67
C GLU A 148 32.89 32.44 8.47
N LYS A 149 33.43 32.38 9.69
CA LYS A 149 33.57 33.56 10.54
C LYS A 149 34.49 34.55 9.85
N LYS A 150 34.03 35.78 9.65
CA LYS A 150 34.88 36.83 9.07
C LYS A 150 36.10 37.03 9.94
N THR A 151 37.26 37.24 9.31
CA THR A 151 38.49 37.59 10.02
C THR A 151 38.95 38.97 9.59
N LEU A 152 39.62 39.67 10.50
CA LEU A 152 40.02 41.05 10.29
C LEU A 152 41.42 41.28 10.86
N THR A 153 42.29 41.95 10.12
CA THR A 153 43.66 42.24 10.56
C THR A 153 43.67 43.52 11.40
N GLY A 154 43.83 43.39 12.71
CA GLY A 154 43.91 44.53 13.63
C GLY A 154 45.34 45.02 13.83
N PHE A 155 45.63 46.25 13.40
CA PHE A 155 46.86 46.96 13.75
C PHE A 155 46.68 47.65 15.10
N CYS A 156 47.32 47.11 16.13
CA CYS A 156 47.14 47.54 17.51
C CYS A 156 48.26 48.48 17.93
N TYR A 157 47.92 49.66 18.43
CA TYR A 157 48.83 50.74 18.79
C TYR A 157 48.78 51.03 20.30
N TRP A 158 49.93 51.23 20.94
CA TRP A 158 50.01 51.68 22.34
C TRP A 158 51.26 52.55 22.61
N GLY A 159 51.19 53.44 23.60
CA GLY A 159 52.33 54.21 24.12
C GLY A 159 52.88 55.31 23.21
N GLY A 160 52.06 55.81 22.27
CA GLY A 160 52.45 56.77 21.25
C GLY A 160 51.46 57.92 21.09
N GLU A 161 51.83 58.89 20.26
CA GLU A 161 50.98 60.04 19.94
C GLU A 161 50.47 59.93 18.51
N ARG A 162 49.15 59.92 18.37
CA ARG A 162 48.49 59.97 17.07
C ARG A 162 48.30 61.41 16.60
N LYS A 163 48.69 61.71 15.37
CA LYS A 163 48.45 63.00 14.70
C LYS A 163 47.61 62.79 13.45
N VAL A 164 46.48 63.49 13.35
CA VAL A 164 45.61 63.45 12.17
C VAL A 164 45.95 64.62 11.27
N ASN A 165 46.24 64.32 10.01
CA ASN A 165 46.57 65.31 8.99
C ASN A 165 45.29 65.93 8.39
N ALA A 166 45.41 67.11 7.78
CA ALA A 166 44.30 67.82 7.14
C ALA A 166 43.63 67.03 6.00
N ASN A 167 44.32 66.04 5.42
CA ASN A 167 43.80 65.16 4.38
C ASN A 167 43.07 63.91 4.93
N GLY A 168 42.88 63.80 6.25
CA GLY A 168 42.18 62.68 6.89
C GLY A 168 43.03 61.43 7.13
N THR A 169 44.30 61.42 6.72
CA THR A 169 45.27 60.39 7.14
C THR A 169 45.72 60.62 8.58
N PHE A 170 46.24 59.58 9.25
CA PHE A 170 46.90 59.75 10.53
C PHE A 170 48.35 59.24 10.48
N LEU A 171 49.16 59.80 11.36
CA LEU A 171 50.51 59.39 11.66
C LEU A 171 50.56 58.97 13.13
N TYR A 172 51.32 57.93 13.46
CA TYR A 172 51.51 57.47 14.83
C TYR A 172 52.98 57.60 15.21
N ASN A 173 53.30 58.43 16.20
CA ASN A 173 54.66 58.82 16.56
C ASN A 173 55.03 58.35 17.96
N GLY A 174 56.14 57.63 18.07
CA GLY A 174 56.50 56.95 19.32
C GLY A 174 55.51 55.82 19.63
N GLY A 175 55.90 54.84 20.42
CA GLY A 175 55.05 53.70 20.78
C GLY A 175 55.24 52.45 19.93
N THR A 176 54.39 51.46 20.20
CA THR A 176 54.46 50.10 19.64
C THR A 176 53.26 49.84 18.75
N CYS A 177 53.48 49.16 17.62
CA CYS A 177 52.42 48.68 16.73
C CYS A 177 52.61 47.19 16.44
N VAL A 178 51.55 46.39 16.61
CA VAL A 178 51.55 44.94 16.31
C VAL A 178 50.28 44.58 15.53
N ALA A 179 50.43 43.75 14.50
CA ALA A 179 49.29 43.20 13.75
C ALA A 179 48.77 41.93 14.44
N VAL A 180 47.46 41.86 14.64
CA VAL A 180 46.75 40.74 15.29
C VAL A 180 45.58 40.31 14.42
N LEU A 181 45.44 39.01 14.18
CA LEU A 181 44.27 38.48 13.47
C LEU A 181 43.06 38.41 14.42
N LEU A 182 41.99 39.13 14.12
CA LEU A 182 40.75 39.15 14.89
C LEU A 182 39.72 38.22 14.24
N GLN A 183 38.89 37.56 15.04
CA GLN A 183 37.84 36.65 14.55
C GLN A 183 36.45 37.17 14.93
N GLU A 184 35.53 37.13 13.98
CA GLU A 184 34.14 37.52 14.20
C GLU A 184 33.47 36.59 15.21
N GLY A 185 32.70 37.18 16.13
CA GLY A 185 32.03 36.45 17.22
C GLY A 185 32.91 36.15 18.44
N SER A 186 34.18 36.59 18.47
CA SER A 186 34.99 36.58 19.71
C SER A 186 34.38 37.48 20.78
N LYS A 187 34.55 37.09 22.05
CA LYS A 187 34.14 37.93 23.18
C LYS A 187 35.09 39.12 23.35
N VAL A 188 34.58 40.24 23.86
CA VAL A 188 35.40 41.45 24.03
C VAL A 188 36.63 41.21 24.90
N ASN A 189 36.50 40.38 25.94
CA ASN A 189 37.61 40.05 26.84
C ASN A 189 38.69 39.22 26.13
N GLU A 190 38.30 38.21 25.35
CA GLU A 190 39.25 37.40 24.56
C GLU A 190 40.03 38.27 23.57
N LEU A 191 39.34 39.25 22.95
CA LEU A 191 39.95 40.17 22.00
C LEU A 191 40.93 41.11 22.70
N ARG A 192 40.57 41.67 23.87
CA ARG A 192 41.45 42.51 24.68
C ARG A 192 42.67 41.76 25.19
N ASP A 193 42.48 40.54 25.70
CA ASP A 193 43.59 39.67 26.14
C ASP A 193 44.57 39.41 25.01
N LYS A 194 44.05 39.13 23.80
CA LYS A 194 44.87 38.92 22.61
C LYS A 194 45.66 40.17 22.21
N ILE A 195 45.01 41.34 22.25
CA ILE A 195 45.65 42.63 21.93
C ILE A 195 46.74 42.97 22.96
N CYS A 196 46.42 42.91 24.25
CA CYS A 196 47.37 43.18 25.31
C CYS A 196 48.53 42.20 25.34
N GLY A 197 48.26 40.91 25.12
CA GLY A 197 49.29 39.88 24.99
C GLY A 197 50.23 40.16 23.82
N ALA A 198 49.69 40.56 22.66
CA ALA A 198 50.49 40.92 21.48
C ALA A 198 51.33 42.19 21.69
N LEU A 199 50.79 43.17 22.43
CA LEU A 199 51.48 44.42 22.77
C LEU A 199 52.42 44.29 23.98
N ASN A 200 52.37 43.17 24.70
CA ASN A 200 53.08 42.94 25.96
C ASN A 200 52.79 44.01 27.04
N ILE A 201 51.51 44.32 27.26
CA ILE A 201 51.03 45.31 28.24
C ILE A 201 49.99 44.71 29.19
N ASN A 202 49.77 45.36 30.35
CA ASN A 202 48.71 44.96 31.28
C ASN A 202 47.31 45.30 30.72
N LEU A 203 46.32 44.46 31.01
CA LEU A 203 44.91 44.61 30.65
C LEU A 203 44.19 45.67 31.48
N GLU A 204 44.55 45.79 32.77
CA GLU A 204 43.85 46.68 33.71
C GLU A 204 44.10 48.16 33.41
N GLY A 205 43.05 48.98 33.56
CA GLY A 205 43.12 50.44 33.34
C GLY A 205 43.31 50.84 31.88
N LYS A 206 42.91 49.99 30.93
CA LYS A 206 43.05 50.25 29.50
C LYS A 206 41.71 50.59 28.84
N LEU A 207 41.73 51.63 28.02
CA LEU A 207 40.68 51.95 27.06
C LEU A 207 41.08 51.46 25.67
N TYR A 208 40.09 50.97 24.93
CA TYR A 208 40.28 50.43 23.58
C TYR A 208 39.39 51.20 22.62
N PHE A 209 40.00 51.70 21.56
CA PHE A 209 39.32 52.43 20.51
C PHE A 209 39.68 51.85 19.16
N TYR A 210 38.78 52.00 18.19
CA TYR A 210 39.08 51.66 16.81
C TYR A 210 38.58 52.72 15.86
N ASN A 211 39.23 52.77 14.69
CA ASN A 211 38.81 53.61 13.58
C ASN A 211 37.81 52.87 12.69
N THR A 212 36.98 53.62 11.96
CA THR A 212 36.17 53.02 10.89
C THR A 212 36.89 53.10 9.56
N LYS A 213 36.67 52.12 8.67
CA LYS A 213 37.24 52.13 7.31
C LYS A 213 36.90 53.40 6.53
N ARG A 214 35.69 53.94 6.73
CA ARG A 214 35.17 55.12 6.03
C ARG A 214 35.70 56.45 6.58
N ASP A 215 35.96 56.50 7.88
CA ASP A 215 36.39 57.71 8.56
C ASP A 215 37.43 57.34 9.61
N LYS A 216 38.69 57.49 9.23
CA LYS A 216 39.81 57.23 10.13
C LYS A 216 39.87 58.25 11.27
N THR A 217 39.23 59.43 11.17
CA THR A 217 39.36 60.50 12.16
C THR A 217 38.52 60.29 13.43
N LYS A 218 37.55 59.38 13.37
CA LYS A 218 36.64 59.10 14.49
C LYS A 218 37.04 57.83 15.22
N TYR A 219 36.88 57.87 16.54
CA TYR A 219 37.00 56.72 17.41
C TYR A 219 35.64 56.12 17.73
N VAL A 220 35.61 54.80 17.73
CA VAL A 220 34.54 54.03 18.37
C VAL A 220 35.15 53.27 19.52
N THR A 221 34.53 53.36 20.69
CA THR A 221 35.01 52.67 21.89
C THR A 221 34.63 51.18 21.82
N LEU A 222 35.59 50.33 22.14
CA LEU A 222 35.42 48.89 22.24
C LEU A 222 35.18 48.50 23.70
N ASN A 223 33.92 48.52 24.12
CA ASN A 223 33.54 48.30 25.53
C ASN A 223 32.95 46.91 25.82
N ASP A 224 32.21 46.36 24.87
CA ASP A 224 31.41 45.15 25.03
C ASP A 224 31.40 44.29 23.75
N ASP A 225 30.72 43.14 23.81
CA ASP A 225 30.57 42.22 22.67
C ASP A 225 29.86 42.88 21.47
N ASN A 226 28.99 43.87 21.71
CA ASN A 226 28.34 44.62 20.63
C ASN A 226 29.34 45.54 19.93
N GLY A 227 30.28 46.13 20.66
CA GLY A 227 31.41 46.87 20.10
C GLY A 227 32.29 46.00 19.20
N VAL A 228 32.50 44.73 19.56
CA VAL A 228 33.19 43.75 18.69
C VAL A 228 32.37 43.49 17.43
N ALA A 229 31.06 43.25 17.53
CA ALA A 229 30.22 43.06 16.35
C ALA A 229 30.26 44.28 15.40
N MET A 230 30.24 45.49 15.95
CA MET A 230 30.38 46.73 15.18
C MET A 230 31.76 46.91 14.55
N LEU A 231 32.83 46.45 15.20
CA LEU A 231 34.18 46.44 14.64
C LEU A 231 34.23 45.70 13.30
N PHE A 232 33.65 44.50 13.24
CA PHE A 232 33.57 43.67 12.03
C PHE A 232 32.55 44.17 11.01
N HIS A 233 31.53 44.90 11.44
CA HIS A 233 30.54 45.50 10.54
C HIS A 233 31.10 46.74 9.82
N LEU A 234 31.86 47.57 10.53
CA LEU A 234 32.36 48.85 10.02
C LEU A 234 33.69 48.75 9.26
N ASN A 235 34.35 47.59 9.34
CA ASN A 235 35.63 47.32 8.72
C ASN A 235 35.59 46.00 7.94
N GLU A 236 36.34 45.91 6.85
CA GLU A 236 36.28 44.75 5.93
C GLU A 236 37.49 43.84 6.09
N ASP A 237 38.69 44.39 5.94
CA ASP A 237 39.93 43.62 5.84
C ASP A 237 40.88 43.89 7.02
N ASP A 238 40.95 45.17 7.43
CA ASP A 238 41.82 45.65 8.48
C ASP A 238 41.16 46.73 9.35
N VAL A 239 41.75 46.96 10.53
CA VAL A 239 41.36 48.06 11.43
C VAL A 239 42.56 48.55 12.23
N ASP A 240 42.58 49.84 12.48
CA ASP A 240 43.50 50.47 13.42
C ASP A 240 42.85 50.49 14.82
N LEU A 241 43.47 49.82 15.78
CA LEU A 241 43.05 49.68 17.18
C LEU A 241 44.03 50.40 18.10
N PHE A 242 43.52 51.26 18.97
CA PHE A 242 44.32 52.09 19.86
C PHE A 242 44.04 51.70 21.30
N VAL A 243 45.10 51.51 22.06
CA VAL A 243 45.05 51.24 23.49
C VAL A 243 45.61 52.45 24.22
N GLU A 244 44.87 52.95 25.19
CA GLU A 244 45.25 54.09 26.02
C GLU A 244 45.05 53.75 27.49
N ASP A 245 45.82 54.40 28.36
CA ASP A 245 45.66 54.31 29.81
C ASP A 245 44.50 55.20 30.27
N THR A 246 43.65 54.72 31.20
CA THR A 246 42.58 55.50 31.85
C THR A 246 43.11 56.52 32.84
#